data_AF-A0A1V4RMH0-F1
#
_entry.id   AF-A0A1V4RMH0-F1
#
_cell.length_a   1.000
_cell.length_b   1.000
_cell.length_c   1.000
_cell.angle_alpha   90.00
_cell.angle_beta   90.00
_cell.angle_gamma   90.00
#
_symmetry.space_group_name_H-M   'P 1'
#
loop_
_entity.id
_entity.type
_entity.pdbx_description
1 polymer ?
#
loop_
_entity_poly.entity_id
_entity_poly.type
_entity_poly.pdbx_seq_one_letter_code
_entity_poly.pdbx_strand_id
1 'polypeptide(L)'
;MRSPLITAVLVVLPFVAVAGSLPFARYGLLDTPSASLLTHTEVEIGASGTVYSVEDSSGTSNMNVAPAGYIEIGLFGRGQIGGTYLGAGGFSGSARGLILKETITRPGISLGVENLIGEKDYEFYRDAEDSLYHYPNAQNFSIYGLISKDFSYFVSFPVCLNIGFGTGRFVQSSEAVDGFENPIPGLFGSLQVHPNIASDVILEWDGRDLNAGAVYRINRHFTVLAAASELEHLFVTQDSTVNSQDVMQSAKLTVGLQLSFGPFLNRTELDPYERLRYTDDDEALEMLKEYRARAREEIQEMEATIQ
;
A
#
# COMPACT_ATOMS: atom_id res chain seq x y z
N MET A 1 -14.30 -34.99 -8.07
CA MET A 1 -14.63 -34.09 -6.94
C MET A 1 -14.02 -32.74 -7.25
N ARG A 2 -14.85 -31.74 -7.58
CA ARG A 2 -14.41 -30.39 -7.97
C ARG A 2 -14.29 -29.54 -6.70
N SER A 3 -13.15 -28.88 -6.53
CA SER A 3 -12.78 -28.08 -5.36
C SER A 3 -13.80 -26.95 -5.10
N PRO A 4 -14.44 -26.87 -3.92
CA PRO A 4 -15.32 -25.76 -3.55
C PRO A 4 -14.55 -24.47 -3.20
N LEU A 5 -13.20 -24.49 -3.21
CA LEU A 5 -12.38 -23.35 -2.78
C LEU A 5 -12.30 -22.23 -3.84
N ILE A 6 -12.47 -22.56 -5.12
CA ILE A 6 -12.41 -21.59 -6.22
C ILE A 6 -13.72 -20.80 -6.34
N THR A 7 -14.84 -21.37 -5.86
CA THR A 7 -16.16 -20.73 -5.94
C THR A 7 -16.37 -19.68 -4.84
N ALA A 8 -15.66 -19.76 -3.70
CA ALA A 8 -15.79 -18.78 -2.62
C ALA A 8 -15.09 -17.44 -2.92
N VAL A 9 -14.07 -17.43 -3.78
CA VAL A 9 -13.32 -16.21 -4.16
C VAL A 9 -14.08 -15.37 -5.21
N LEU A 10 -15.04 -15.97 -5.93
CA LEU A 10 -15.78 -15.33 -7.02
C LEU A 10 -17.14 -14.73 -6.62
N VAL A 11 -17.57 -14.88 -5.37
CA VAL A 11 -18.95 -14.53 -4.94
C VAL A 11 -19.04 -13.17 -4.22
N VAL A 12 -17.96 -12.40 -4.08
CA VAL A 12 -18.00 -11.08 -3.38
C VAL A 12 -18.10 -9.86 -4.32
N LEU A 13 -18.00 -10.00 -5.65
CA LEU A 13 -17.89 -8.83 -6.54
C LEU A 13 -19.12 -8.63 -7.43
N PRO A 14 -20.15 -7.94 -6.90
CA PRO A 14 -20.72 -6.83 -7.65
C PRO A 14 -21.02 -5.64 -6.73
N PHE A 15 -20.01 -4.83 -6.45
CA PHE A 15 -20.18 -3.43 -6.01
C PHE A 15 -19.19 -2.56 -6.78
N VAL A 16 -19.40 -2.46 -8.10
CA VAL A 16 -18.73 -1.49 -8.95
C VAL A 16 -19.79 -0.51 -9.41
N ALA A 17 -19.94 0.58 -8.68
CA ALA A 17 -20.49 1.83 -9.20
C ALA A 17 -20.27 2.93 -8.16
N VAL A 18 -19.76 4.07 -8.63
CA VAL A 18 -19.73 5.36 -7.94
C VAL A 18 -18.62 5.52 -6.89
N ALA A 19 -17.37 5.50 -7.35
CA ALA A 19 -16.26 6.06 -6.58
C ALA A 19 -15.20 6.71 -7.49
N GLY A 20 -14.49 7.72 -6.97
CA GLY A 20 -13.44 8.50 -7.64
C GLY A 20 -12.10 8.12 -7.00
N SER A 21 -10.96 8.53 -7.52
CA SER A 21 -9.66 8.11 -6.98
C SER A 21 -8.97 9.19 -6.16
N LEU A 22 -8.34 8.81 -5.03
CA LEU A 22 -7.46 9.69 -4.26
C LEU A 22 -6.00 9.26 -4.45
N PRO A 23 -5.12 10.14 -4.94
CA PRO A 23 -3.71 9.82 -5.13
C PRO A 23 -2.90 9.69 -3.82
N PHE A 24 -3.48 10.00 -2.65
CA PHE A 24 -2.74 10.00 -1.38
C PHE A 24 -3.58 9.55 -0.18
N ALA A 25 -3.65 8.24 0.09
CA ALA A 25 -4.40 7.75 1.26
C ALA A 25 -3.55 7.30 2.46
N ARG A 26 -2.21 7.27 2.35
CA ARG A 26 -1.32 7.42 3.51
C ARG A 26 -0.76 8.83 3.47
N TYR A 27 -1.57 9.76 3.97
CA TYR A 27 -1.01 10.90 4.69
C TYR A 27 -0.20 11.86 3.80
N GLY A 28 -0.62 12.05 2.54
CA GLY A 28 0.11 12.85 1.56
C GLY A 28 1.30 12.15 0.89
N LEU A 29 1.57 10.90 1.24
CA LEU A 29 2.64 10.06 0.69
C LEU A 29 2.07 9.03 -0.29
N LEU A 30 2.95 8.46 -1.12
CA LEU A 30 2.65 7.27 -1.91
C LEU A 30 2.10 6.17 -1.03
N ASP A 31 0.91 5.68 -1.37
CA ASP A 31 0.21 4.73 -0.54
C ASP A 31 -0.51 3.66 -1.33
N THR A 32 0.32 2.78 -1.86
CA THR A 32 -0.21 1.54 -2.40
C THR A 32 -0.36 0.59 -1.24
N PRO A 33 -1.59 0.12 -0.96
CA PRO A 33 -1.77 -0.91 0.05
C PRO A 33 -0.85 -2.11 -0.24
N SER A 34 -0.34 -2.73 0.83
CA SER A 34 0.47 -3.95 0.77
C SER A 34 0.01 -4.98 1.80
N ALA A 35 0.49 -6.21 1.66
CA ALA A 35 0.22 -7.29 2.61
C ALA A 35 1.22 -7.27 3.79
N SER A 36 2.08 -6.26 3.84
CA SER A 36 2.99 -6.00 4.95
C SER A 36 2.27 -5.12 5.98
N LEU A 37 1.99 -5.68 7.14
CA LEU A 37 1.38 -4.96 8.27
C LEU A 37 2.39 -4.71 9.38
N LEU A 38 2.13 -3.69 10.19
CA LEU A 38 2.84 -3.43 11.43
C LEU A 38 2.76 -4.64 12.37
N THR A 39 3.86 -4.90 13.07
CA THR A 39 3.96 -5.97 14.07
C THR A 39 3.05 -5.67 15.26
N HIS A 40 2.64 -6.70 16.02
CA HIS A 40 1.83 -6.45 17.22
C HIS A 40 2.51 -5.44 18.16
N THR A 41 1.79 -4.38 18.53
CA THR A 41 2.25 -3.27 19.37
C THR A 41 3.34 -2.39 18.77
N GLU A 42 3.62 -2.57 17.49
CA GLU A 42 4.38 -1.58 16.73
C GLU A 42 3.48 -0.39 16.45
N VAL A 43 4.02 0.80 16.65
CA VAL A 43 3.34 2.07 16.43
C VAL A 43 4.13 2.86 15.42
N GLU A 44 3.46 3.33 14.38
CA GLU A 44 4.04 4.20 13.38
C GLU A 44 3.34 5.55 13.41
N ILE A 45 4.10 6.62 13.37
CA ILE A 45 3.61 8.00 13.33
C ILE A 45 4.36 8.71 12.22
N GLY A 46 3.68 9.51 11.41
CA GLY A 46 4.39 10.34 10.45
C GLY A 46 3.67 11.63 10.13
N ALA A 47 4.39 12.49 9.43
CA ALA A 47 3.92 13.78 8.97
C ALA A 47 4.54 14.07 7.61
N SER A 48 3.80 14.76 6.76
CA SER A 48 4.25 15.16 5.44
C SER A 48 3.76 16.55 5.08
N GLY A 49 4.42 17.16 4.10
CA GLY A 49 3.97 18.36 3.44
C GLY A 49 4.03 18.16 1.94
N THR A 50 2.90 18.38 1.27
CA THR A 50 2.79 18.34 -0.18
C THR A 50 2.75 19.76 -0.72
N VAL A 51 3.64 20.05 -1.68
CA VAL A 51 3.64 21.30 -2.44
C VAL A 51 3.01 21.04 -3.80
N TYR A 52 2.09 21.92 -4.20
CA TYR A 52 1.40 21.86 -5.48
C TYR A 52 1.13 23.27 -6.00
N SER A 53 0.88 23.40 -7.29
CA SER A 53 0.56 24.67 -7.95
C SER A 53 -0.78 24.57 -8.65
N VAL A 54 -1.62 25.58 -8.48
CA VAL A 54 -2.89 25.73 -9.18
C VAL A 54 -2.95 27.13 -9.77
N GLU A 55 -3.36 27.26 -11.03
CA GLU A 55 -3.65 28.56 -11.63
C GLU A 55 -5.04 29.03 -11.22
N ASP A 56 -5.13 30.26 -10.72
CA ASP A 56 -6.42 30.87 -10.43
C ASP A 56 -7.14 31.35 -11.69
N SER A 57 -8.39 31.81 -11.52
CA SER A 57 -9.21 32.39 -12.59
C SER A 57 -8.57 33.60 -13.31
N SER A 58 -7.53 34.21 -12.75
CA SER A 58 -6.77 35.32 -13.35
C SER A 58 -5.56 34.86 -14.16
N GLY A 59 -5.28 33.56 -14.20
CA GLY A 59 -4.09 32.97 -14.82
C GLY A 59 -2.83 33.11 -13.97
N THR A 60 -2.97 33.40 -12.67
CA THR A 60 -1.84 33.48 -11.74
C THR A 60 -1.63 32.12 -11.09
N SER A 61 -0.43 31.55 -11.25
CA SER A 61 -0.03 30.32 -10.57
C SER A 61 0.23 30.61 -9.09
N ASN A 62 -0.53 29.95 -8.22
CA ASN A 62 -0.39 30.02 -6.77
C ASN A 62 0.19 28.70 -6.26
N MET A 63 1.27 28.81 -5.49
CA MET A 63 1.88 27.66 -4.83
C MET A 63 1.24 27.45 -3.46
N ASN A 64 0.71 26.25 -3.24
CA ASN A 64 0.06 25.86 -2.00
C ASN A 64 0.85 24.75 -1.30
N VAL A 65 0.70 24.70 0.03
CA VAL A 65 1.30 23.66 0.88
C VAL A 65 0.20 22.99 1.67
N ALA A 66 0.14 21.67 1.58
CA ALA A 66 -0.80 20.86 2.34
C ALA A 66 -0.10 19.96 3.35
N PRO A 67 -0.32 20.19 4.66
CA PRO A 67 0.22 19.33 5.70
C PRO A 67 -0.70 18.12 5.95
N ALA A 68 -0.08 16.96 6.14
CA ALA A 68 -0.76 15.73 6.51
C ALA A 68 0.00 15.01 7.62
N GLY A 69 -0.70 14.17 8.38
CA GLY A 69 -0.10 13.39 9.45
C GLY A 69 -0.90 12.15 9.81
N TYR A 70 -0.27 11.26 10.56
CA TYR A 70 -0.86 9.97 10.85
C TYR A 70 -0.33 9.24 12.06
N ILE A 71 -1.11 8.25 12.47
CA ILE A 71 -0.74 7.25 13.45
C ILE A 71 -1.33 5.90 13.07
N GLU A 72 -0.55 4.84 13.21
CA GLU A 72 -0.98 3.46 13.01
C GLU A 72 -0.45 2.54 14.10
N ILE A 73 -1.20 1.48 14.36
CA ILE A 73 -0.89 0.49 15.39
C ILE A 73 -1.12 -0.91 14.84
N GLY A 74 -0.10 -1.76 14.97
CA GLY A 74 -0.18 -3.18 14.64
C GLY A 74 -0.84 -4.00 15.76
N LEU A 75 -1.77 -4.88 15.36
CA LEU A 75 -2.59 -5.71 16.23
C LEU A 75 -2.34 -7.19 15.93
N PHE A 76 -1.85 -7.94 16.92
CA PHE A 76 -1.68 -9.40 16.87
C PHE A 76 -0.89 -9.94 15.66
N GLY A 77 -0.05 -9.11 15.02
CA GLY A 77 0.71 -9.46 13.82
C GLY A 77 -0.14 -9.82 12.60
N ARG A 78 -1.43 -9.46 12.63
CA ARG A 78 -2.42 -9.80 11.58
C ARG A 78 -3.43 -8.69 11.30
N GLY A 79 -3.56 -7.72 12.18
CA GLY A 79 -4.43 -6.57 12.02
C GLY A 79 -3.63 -5.29 12.14
N GLN A 80 -4.16 -4.22 11.57
CA GLN A 80 -3.64 -2.89 11.72
C GLN A 80 -4.78 -1.90 11.71
N ILE A 81 -4.71 -0.90 12.59
CA ILE A 81 -5.66 0.21 12.61
C ILE A 81 -4.89 1.52 12.56
N GLY A 82 -5.48 2.53 11.94
CA GLY A 82 -4.82 3.80 11.71
C GLY A 82 -5.78 4.99 11.72
N GLY A 83 -5.19 6.16 11.90
CA GLY A 83 -5.83 7.45 11.80
C GLY A 83 -4.99 8.39 10.96
N THR A 84 -5.65 9.14 10.07
CA THR A 84 -5.08 10.09 9.12
C THR A 84 -5.64 11.47 9.42
N TYR A 85 -4.79 12.49 9.44
CA TYR A 85 -5.22 13.89 9.45
C TYR A 85 -4.71 14.57 8.17
N LEU A 86 -5.62 15.18 7.42
CA LEU A 86 -5.34 15.86 6.15
C LEU A 86 -5.72 17.33 6.24
N GLY A 87 -5.09 18.11 7.10
CA GLY A 87 -5.26 19.57 7.15
C GLY A 87 -6.74 20.03 7.12
N ALA A 88 -7.14 20.61 6.00
CA ALA A 88 -8.50 21.07 5.75
C ALA A 88 -9.53 19.95 5.47
N GLY A 89 -9.10 18.78 4.98
CA GLY A 89 -9.94 17.59 4.77
C GLY A 89 -10.32 16.82 6.04
N GLY A 90 -9.73 17.19 7.19
CA GLY A 90 -10.12 16.64 8.49
C GLY A 90 -9.45 15.31 8.84
N PHE A 91 -10.18 14.44 9.55
CA PHE A 91 -9.66 13.19 10.10
C PHE A 91 -10.36 11.97 9.50
N SER A 92 -9.58 10.94 9.20
CA SER A 92 -10.03 9.66 8.65
C SER A 92 -9.43 8.47 9.39
N GLY A 93 -10.13 7.34 9.35
CA GLY A 93 -9.70 6.08 9.94
C GLY A 93 -9.41 5.02 8.88
N SER A 94 -8.49 4.12 9.18
CA SER A 94 -8.17 2.96 8.35
C SER A 94 -8.11 1.68 9.19
N ALA A 95 -8.43 0.55 8.56
CA ALA A 95 -8.26 -0.78 9.13
C ALA A 95 -7.81 -1.77 8.07
N ARG A 96 -6.85 -2.63 8.41
CA ARG A 96 -6.30 -3.66 7.51
C ARG A 96 -6.17 -4.99 8.23
N GLY A 97 -6.35 -6.08 7.50
CA GLY A 97 -6.27 -7.44 7.99
C GLY A 97 -5.51 -8.34 7.04
N LEU A 98 -4.56 -9.09 7.57
CA LEU A 98 -3.77 -10.08 6.85
C LEU A 98 -4.53 -11.40 6.80
N ILE A 99 -4.92 -11.82 5.60
CA ILE A 99 -5.50 -13.14 5.35
C ILE A 99 -4.38 -14.18 5.30
N LEU A 100 -3.37 -13.91 4.48
CA LEU A 100 -2.25 -14.81 4.25
C LEU A 100 -0.95 -14.02 4.35
N LYS A 101 -0.06 -14.47 5.24
CA LYS A 101 1.29 -13.90 5.31
C LYS A 101 2.11 -14.38 4.13
N GLU A 102 2.85 -13.44 3.54
CA GLU A 102 3.79 -13.78 2.48
C GLU A 102 4.87 -14.76 2.97
N THR A 103 5.26 -15.69 2.10
CA THR A 103 6.43 -16.56 2.27
C THR A 103 7.21 -16.60 0.96
N ILE A 104 8.34 -17.32 0.90
CA ILE A 104 9.07 -17.53 -0.35
C ILE A 104 8.13 -18.08 -1.43
N THR A 105 7.35 -19.13 -1.14
CA THR A 105 6.52 -19.82 -2.15
C THR A 105 5.10 -19.26 -2.30
N ARG A 106 4.62 -18.41 -1.39
CA ARG A 106 3.22 -17.93 -1.37
C ARG A 106 3.18 -16.40 -1.32
N PRO A 107 2.26 -15.75 -2.06
CA PRO A 107 2.09 -14.31 -1.95
C PRO A 107 1.40 -13.95 -0.63
N GLY A 108 1.60 -12.72 -0.18
CA GLY A 108 0.81 -12.11 0.89
C GLY A 108 -0.57 -11.71 0.36
N ILE A 109 -1.60 -11.85 1.20
CA ILE A 109 -2.97 -11.42 0.88
C ILE A 109 -3.51 -10.63 2.06
N SER A 110 -3.97 -9.41 1.82
CA SER A 110 -4.64 -8.59 2.82
C SER A 110 -5.94 -7.99 2.27
N LEU A 111 -6.82 -7.65 3.20
CA LEU A 111 -7.99 -6.82 2.96
C LEU A 111 -7.88 -5.57 3.81
N GLY A 112 -8.43 -4.48 3.33
CA GLY A 112 -8.47 -3.24 4.09
C GLY A 112 -9.66 -2.38 3.76
N VAL A 113 -9.81 -1.37 4.59
CA VAL A 113 -10.78 -0.29 4.42
C VAL A 113 -10.11 1.01 4.83
N GLU A 114 -10.28 2.03 4.01
CA GLU A 114 -9.76 3.38 4.24
C GLU A 114 -10.92 4.37 4.24
N ASN A 115 -10.69 5.52 4.85
CA ASN A 115 -11.73 6.54 4.97
C ASN A 115 -12.97 6.02 5.71
N LEU A 116 -12.75 5.21 6.76
CA LEU A 116 -13.79 4.66 7.63
C LEU A 116 -14.69 5.73 8.23
N ILE A 117 -14.08 6.84 8.61
CA ILE A 117 -14.70 8.05 9.11
C ILE A 117 -14.16 9.20 8.25
N GLY A 118 -14.97 10.19 7.95
CA GLY A 118 -14.57 11.29 7.06
C GLY A 118 -15.71 11.78 6.18
N GLU A 119 -15.50 12.95 5.59
CA GLU A 119 -16.44 13.51 4.60
C GLU A 119 -16.41 12.70 3.30
N LYS A 120 -17.44 12.91 2.47
CA LYS A 120 -17.57 12.23 1.16
C LYS A 120 -16.33 12.49 0.30
N ASP A 121 -15.82 13.72 0.34
CA ASP A 121 -14.65 14.19 -0.39
C ASP A 121 -13.52 14.43 0.61
N TYR A 122 -12.86 13.34 0.99
CA TYR A 122 -11.76 13.40 1.94
C TYR A 122 -10.49 13.88 1.25
N GLU A 123 -10.33 15.21 1.15
CA GLU A 123 -9.25 15.86 0.40
C GLU A 123 -8.75 17.14 1.10
N PHE A 124 -7.48 17.46 0.90
CA PHE A 124 -6.79 18.65 1.41
C PHE A 124 -6.28 19.58 0.32
N TYR A 125 -6.37 19.17 -0.95
CA TYR A 125 -6.12 20.04 -2.09
C TYR A 125 -7.26 21.03 -2.30
N ARG A 126 -6.86 22.27 -2.58
CA ARG A 126 -7.78 23.35 -2.93
C ARG A 126 -7.78 23.59 -4.44
N ASP A 127 -8.96 23.86 -4.98
CA ASP A 127 -9.16 24.24 -6.37
C ASP A 127 -8.84 25.72 -6.62
N ALA A 128 -9.05 26.17 -7.86
CA ALA A 128 -8.82 27.55 -8.29
C ALA A 128 -9.74 28.57 -7.57
N GLU A 129 -10.84 28.12 -6.97
CA GLU A 129 -11.79 28.90 -6.19
C GLU A 129 -11.51 28.86 -4.67
N ASP A 130 -10.37 28.30 -4.24
CA ASP A 130 -9.97 28.12 -2.83
C ASP A 130 -10.93 27.19 -2.03
N SER A 131 -11.73 26.39 -2.73
CA SER A 131 -12.60 25.37 -2.16
C SER A 131 -11.90 24.01 -2.14
N LEU A 132 -12.31 23.11 -1.26
CA LEU A 132 -11.80 21.73 -1.28
C LEU A 132 -12.27 21.04 -2.56
N TYR A 133 -11.35 20.33 -3.23
CA TYR A 133 -11.65 19.65 -4.46
C TYR A 133 -12.79 18.64 -4.28
N HIS A 134 -13.80 18.73 -5.14
CA HIS A 134 -14.97 17.85 -5.09
C HIS A 134 -14.80 16.68 -6.05
N TYR A 135 -14.84 15.46 -5.52
CA TYR A 135 -14.87 14.29 -6.37
C TYR A 135 -16.29 14.02 -6.87
N PRO A 136 -16.46 13.63 -8.15
CA PRO A 136 -17.78 13.25 -8.66
C PRO A 136 -18.40 12.11 -7.82
N ASN A 137 -17.55 11.26 -7.24
CA ASN A 137 -17.96 10.13 -6.46
C ASN A 137 -17.30 10.08 -5.07
N ALA A 138 -17.97 9.39 -4.14
CA ALA A 138 -17.55 9.30 -2.75
C ALA A 138 -16.22 8.56 -2.55
N GLN A 139 -15.37 9.13 -1.70
CA GLN A 139 -14.06 8.59 -1.30
C GLN A 139 -14.07 7.89 0.05
N ASN A 140 -15.12 8.11 0.83
CA ASN A 140 -15.28 7.48 2.13
C ASN A 140 -15.62 5.99 1.99
N PHE A 141 -15.20 5.21 2.99
CA PHE A 141 -15.44 3.78 3.09
C PHE A 141 -14.91 2.97 1.87
N SER A 142 -13.64 3.18 1.56
CA SER A 142 -12.94 2.55 0.44
C SER A 142 -12.45 1.16 0.83
N ILE A 143 -13.17 0.11 0.44
CA ILE A 143 -12.79 -1.29 0.72
C ILE A 143 -11.88 -1.81 -0.38
N TYR A 144 -10.87 -2.59 -0.02
CA TYR A 144 -10.00 -3.24 -0.99
C TYR A 144 -9.52 -4.61 -0.54
N GLY A 145 -9.06 -5.39 -1.53
CA GLY A 145 -8.22 -6.54 -1.32
C GLY A 145 -7.00 -6.48 -2.21
N LEU A 146 -5.89 -7.03 -1.75
CA LEU A 146 -4.64 -7.01 -2.50
C LEU A 146 -3.83 -8.28 -2.30
N ILE A 147 -2.93 -8.49 -3.26
CA ILE A 147 -1.92 -9.53 -3.29
C ILE A 147 -0.55 -8.85 -3.40
N SER A 148 0.36 -9.21 -2.50
CA SER A 148 1.75 -8.75 -2.51
C SER A 148 2.71 -9.91 -2.75
N LYS A 149 3.75 -9.66 -3.53
CA LYS A 149 4.84 -10.61 -3.72
C LYS A 149 6.17 -9.90 -3.89
N ASP A 150 7.09 -10.19 -3.00
CA ASP A 150 8.49 -9.82 -3.07
C ASP A 150 9.29 -10.92 -3.81
N PHE A 151 9.90 -10.51 -4.92
CA PHE A 151 10.70 -11.34 -5.81
C PHE A 151 12.20 -11.28 -5.50
N SER A 152 12.60 -10.49 -4.50
CA SER A 152 14.00 -10.39 -4.04
C SER A 152 14.58 -11.76 -3.71
N TYR A 153 13.73 -12.72 -3.29
CA TYR A 153 14.11 -14.09 -2.94
C TYR A 153 14.41 -15.00 -4.13
N PHE A 154 13.82 -14.75 -5.31
CA PHE A 154 13.87 -15.71 -6.42
C PHE A 154 14.99 -15.44 -7.42
N VAL A 155 15.34 -14.17 -7.66
CA VAL A 155 16.13 -13.80 -8.86
C VAL A 155 17.25 -12.78 -8.57
N SER A 156 17.58 -12.48 -7.30
CA SER A 156 18.38 -11.27 -6.97
C SER A 156 17.79 -10.01 -7.62
N PHE A 157 16.48 -10.03 -7.91
CA PHE A 157 15.74 -8.96 -8.54
C PHE A 157 14.97 -8.27 -7.40
N PRO A 158 15.48 -7.14 -6.88
CA PRO A 158 15.05 -6.60 -5.60
C PRO A 158 13.73 -5.85 -5.77
N VAL A 159 12.66 -6.57 -6.10
CA VAL A 159 11.39 -5.99 -6.53
C VAL A 159 10.24 -6.66 -5.82
N CYS A 160 9.39 -5.84 -5.21
CA CYS A 160 8.10 -6.21 -4.64
C CYS A 160 6.97 -5.67 -5.51
N LEU A 161 6.01 -6.53 -5.81
CA LEU A 161 4.82 -6.22 -6.59
C LEU A 161 3.61 -6.27 -5.67
N ASN A 162 2.80 -5.21 -5.70
CA ASN A 162 1.49 -5.16 -5.05
C ASN A 162 0.44 -4.96 -6.13
N ILE A 163 -0.60 -5.79 -6.16
CA ILE A 163 -1.74 -5.64 -7.06
C ILE A 163 -3.00 -5.81 -6.22
N GLY A 164 -3.93 -4.88 -6.35
CA GLY A 164 -5.18 -4.94 -5.61
C GLY A 164 -6.37 -4.44 -6.40
N PHE A 165 -7.54 -4.71 -5.84
CA PHE A 165 -8.82 -4.27 -6.36
C PHE A 165 -9.64 -3.67 -5.23
N GLY A 166 -10.22 -2.50 -5.44
CA GLY A 166 -10.97 -1.79 -4.43
C GLY A 166 -12.14 -0.96 -4.95
N THR A 167 -12.90 -0.43 -3.99
CA THR A 167 -13.99 0.52 -4.16
C THR A 167 -13.59 1.86 -3.56
N GLY A 168 -14.42 2.89 -3.71
CA GLY A 168 -14.04 4.20 -3.17
C GLY A 168 -12.86 4.75 -3.98
N ARG A 169 -11.82 5.16 -3.27
CA ARG A 169 -10.61 5.82 -3.79
C ARG A 169 -9.79 5.09 -4.86
N PHE A 170 -10.16 3.88 -5.24
CA PHE A 170 -9.45 3.08 -6.25
C PHE A 170 -10.19 3.03 -7.59
N VAL A 171 -11.38 3.63 -7.68
CA VAL A 171 -12.21 3.61 -8.89
C VAL A 171 -12.14 4.99 -9.53
N GLN A 172 -11.85 5.04 -10.83
CA GLN A 172 -11.94 6.28 -11.60
C GLN A 172 -13.40 6.52 -12.02
N SER A 173 -13.89 7.76 -11.92
CA SER A 173 -15.20 8.12 -12.45
C SER A 173 -15.17 8.13 -13.98
N SER A 174 -16.21 7.62 -14.64
CA SER A 174 -16.38 7.71 -16.10
C SER A 174 -16.50 9.13 -16.65
N GLU A 175 -16.66 10.12 -15.77
CA GLU A 175 -16.69 11.56 -16.08
C GLU A 175 -15.30 12.21 -15.99
N ALA A 176 -14.29 11.49 -15.50
CA ALA A 176 -12.91 11.96 -15.53
C ALA A 176 -12.37 11.77 -16.95
N VAL A 177 -12.44 12.84 -17.74
CA VAL A 177 -11.97 12.88 -19.14
C VAL A 177 -10.42 12.93 -19.21
N ASP A 178 -9.76 13.09 -18.07
CA ASP A 178 -8.35 13.45 -18.01
C ASP A 178 -7.53 12.39 -17.23
N GLY A 179 -6.41 11.94 -17.83
CA GLY A 179 -5.49 10.95 -17.28
C GLY A 179 -5.42 9.63 -18.06
N PHE A 180 -4.66 8.65 -17.56
CA PHE A 180 -4.67 7.29 -18.11
C PHE A 180 -5.99 6.61 -17.72
N GLU A 181 -6.87 6.32 -18.69
CA GLU A 181 -8.08 5.56 -18.42
C GLU A 181 -7.75 4.22 -17.79
N ASN A 182 -8.27 3.96 -16.58
CA ASN A 182 -8.15 2.66 -15.95
C ASN A 182 -8.95 1.62 -16.73
N PRO A 183 -8.32 0.63 -17.38
CA PRO A 183 -9.04 -0.37 -18.16
C PRO A 183 -9.93 -1.28 -17.29
N ILE A 184 -9.66 -1.32 -15.98
CA ILE A 184 -10.35 -2.17 -15.01
C ILE A 184 -10.66 -1.32 -13.75
N PRO A 185 -11.81 -0.62 -13.70
CA PRO A 185 -12.15 0.26 -12.59
C PRO A 185 -12.02 -0.44 -11.24
N GLY A 186 -11.27 0.15 -10.31
CA GLY A 186 -10.97 -0.44 -9.01
C GLY A 186 -9.61 -1.14 -8.92
N LEU A 187 -8.99 -1.46 -10.06
CA LEU A 187 -7.64 -2.04 -10.09
C LEU A 187 -6.60 -0.97 -9.75
N PHE A 188 -5.70 -1.30 -8.83
CA PHE A 188 -4.53 -0.50 -8.47
C PHE A 188 -3.32 -1.41 -8.30
N GLY A 189 -2.13 -0.83 -8.27
CA GLY A 189 -0.93 -1.59 -7.98
C GLY A 189 0.33 -0.75 -7.85
N SER A 190 1.41 -1.40 -7.41
CA SER A 190 2.72 -0.77 -7.30
C SER A 190 3.85 -1.73 -7.56
N LEU A 191 4.94 -1.17 -8.04
CA LEU A 191 6.24 -1.78 -8.12
C LEU A 191 7.18 -1.08 -7.13
N GLN A 192 7.68 -1.81 -6.14
CA GLN A 192 8.68 -1.31 -5.21
C GLN A 192 10.02 -1.97 -5.51
N VAL A 193 11.06 -1.18 -5.70
CA VAL A 193 12.43 -1.65 -5.92
C VAL A 193 13.25 -1.34 -4.66
N HIS A 194 14.09 -2.29 -4.24
CA HIS A 194 14.94 -2.20 -3.05
C HIS A 194 16.43 -2.17 -3.45
N PRO A 195 16.98 -1.04 -3.95
CA PRO A 195 18.39 -0.98 -4.34
C PRO A 195 19.36 -1.39 -3.22
N ASN A 196 18.99 -1.13 -1.96
CA ASN A 196 19.73 -1.53 -0.77
C ASN A 196 18.80 -1.60 0.45
N ILE A 197 19.31 -2.03 1.60
CA ILE A 197 18.52 -2.21 2.84
C ILE A 197 17.91 -0.91 3.41
N ALA A 198 18.46 0.24 3.05
CA ALA A 198 18.07 1.54 3.57
C ALA A 198 17.21 2.34 2.58
N SER A 199 17.05 1.89 1.34
CA SER A 199 16.41 2.67 0.28
C SER A 199 15.38 1.86 -0.49
N ASP A 200 14.21 2.45 -0.70
CA ASP A 200 13.20 1.93 -1.62
C ASP A 200 12.85 2.98 -2.67
N VAL A 201 12.55 2.52 -3.88
CA VAL A 201 11.94 3.32 -4.94
C VAL A 201 10.59 2.70 -5.26
N ILE A 202 9.53 3.48 -5.27
CA ILE A 202 8.15 3.02 -5.45
C ILE A 202 7.60 3.68 -6.70
N LEU A 203 7.01 2.88 -7.57
CA LEU A 203 6.14 3.33 -8.65
C LEU A 203 4.74 2.78 -8.34
N GLU A 204 3.75 3.66 -8.30
CA GLU A 204 2.37 3.33 -8.01
C GLU A 204 1.49 3.74 -9.17
N TRP A 205 0.47 2.92 -9.40
CA TRP A 205 -0.73 3.33 -10.10
C TRP A 205 -1.91 3.11 -9.16
N ASP A 206 -2.51 4.21 -8.69
CA ASP A 206 -3.54 4.22 -7.65
C ASP A 206 -4.96 3.90 -8.17
N GLY A 207 -5.05 3.60 -9.47
CA GLY A 207 -6.30 3.39 -10.19
C GLY A 207 -6.72 4.56 -11.06
N ARG A 208 -5.99 5.68 -11.04
CA ARG A 208 -6.11 6.82 -11.97
C ARG A 208 -4.74 7.36 -12.39
N ASP A 209 -3.90 7.69 -11.42
CA ASP A 209 -2.68 8.47 -11.64
C ASP A 209 -1.42 7.60 -11.44
N LEU A 210 -0.34 7.96 -12.12
CA LEU A 210 0.98 7.36 -11.93
C LEU A 210 1.78 8.20 -10.94
N ASN A 211 2.17 7.58 -9.84
CA ASN A 211 2.93 8.21 -8.76
C ASN A 211 4.31 7.54 -8.63
N ALA A 212 5.33 8.28 -8.22
CA ALA A 212 6.66 7.74 -7.92
C ALA A 212 7.27 8.36 -6.68
N GLY A 213 8.01 7.55 -5.93
CA GLY A 213 8.61 8.04 -4.68
C GLY A 213 9.77 7.20 -4.21
N ALA A 214 10.38 7.71 -3.15
CA ALA A 214 11.56 7.17 -2.55
C ALA A 214 11.43 7.18 -1.04
N VAL A 215 11.93 6.11 -0.42
CA VAL A 215 11.98 5.93 1.03
C VAL A 215 13.44 5.78 1.42
N TYR A 216 13.87 6.50 2.45
CA TYR A 216 15.21 6.37 3.01
C TYR A 216 15.15 6.17 4.53
N ARG A 217 15.54 4.97 4.97
CA ARG A 217 15.61 4.60 6.39
C ARG A 217 16.94 5.06 6.95
N ILE A 218 16.93 6.11 7.78
CA ILE A 218 18.13 6.58 8.47
C ILE A 218 18.51 5.57 9.55
N ASN A 219 17.51 5.07 10.28
CA ASN A 219 17.65 4.00 11.25
C ASN A 219 16.30 3.31 11.46
N ARG A 220 16.24 2.30 12.34
CA ARG A 220 15.03 1.53 12.63
C ARG A 220 13.82 2.38 13.07
N HIS A 221 14.04 3.56 13.63
CA HIS A 221 12.98 4.42 14.16
C HIS A 221 12.70 5.64 13.29
N PHE A 222 13.51 5.92 12.26
CA PHE A 222 13.44 7.17 11.53
C PHE A 222 13.59 6.95 10.03
N THR A 223 12.57 7.39 9.30
CA THR A 223 12.48 7.25 7.85
C THR A 223 12.12 8.59 7.23
N VAL A 224 12.79 8.93 6.13
CA VAL A 224 12.49 10.08 5.29
C VAL A 224 11.81 9.56 4.02
N LEU A 225 10.78 10.28 3.57
CA LEU A 225 10.04 9.94 2.37
C LEU A 225 10.00 11.13 1.42
N ALA A 226 10.04 10.84 0.13
CA ALA A 226 9.80 11.81 -0.93
C ALA A 226 8.87 11.18 -1.98
N ALA A 227 7.93 11.94 -2.50
CA ALA A 227 6.99 11.48 -3.51
C ALA A 227 6.73 12.56 -4.57
N ALA A 228 6.40 12.10 -5.77
CA ALA A 228 5.87 12.90 -6.85
C ALA A 228 4.63 12.19 -7.40
N SER A 229 3.52 12.90 -7.56
CA SER A 229 2.26 12.35 -8.07
C SER A 229 1.87 12.92 -9.41
N GLU A 230 0.88 12.28 -10.05
CA GLU A 230 0.29 12.74 -11.31
C GLU A 230 1.37 12.93 -12.39
N LEU A 231 2.33 12.00 -12.43
CA LEU A 231 3.53 12.09 -13.26
C LEU A 231 3.21 12.10 -14.74
N GLU A 232 2.11 11.48 -15.14
CA GLU A 232 1.58 11.53 -16.50
C GLU A 232 1.44 12.97 -17.00
N HIS A 233 1.05 13.91 -16.15
CA HIS A 233 0.95 15.32 -16.52
C HIS A 233 2.32 16.00 -16.73
N LEU A 234 3.43 15.41 -16.28
CA LEU A 234 4.79 15.87 -16.62
C LEU A 234 5.24 15.41 -18.01
N PHE A 235 4.66 14.32 -18.52
CA PHE A 235 5.08 13.68 -19.78
C PHE A 235 4.11 13.89 -20.93
N VAL A 236 2.84 14.21 -20.65
CA VAL A 236 1.86 14.60 -21.67
C VAL A 236 2.26 15.99 -22.20
N THR A 237 2.58 16.07 -23.49
CA THR A 237 2.86 17.33 -24.18
C THR A 237 1.67 18.29 -24.06
N GLN A 238 1.94 19.57 -23.79
CA GLN A 238 1.02 20.70 -23.58
C GLN A 238 0.07 21.02 -24.76
N ASP A 239 -0.45 20.02 -25.46
CA ASP A 239 -1.50 20.21 -26.45
C ASP A 239 -2.86 20.15 -25.75
N SER A 240 -3.36 21.32 -25.35
CA SER A 240 -4.78 21.66 -25.13
C SER A 240 -5.62 20.90 -24.08
N THR A 241 -5.14 19.80 -23.48
CA THR A 241 -5.96 18.94 -22.60
C THR A 241 -5.65 19.08 -21.11
N VAL A 242 -4.53 19.72 -20.72
CA VAL A 242 -4.19 19.93 -19.30
C VAL A 242 -4.82 21.23 -18.81
N ASN A 243 -5.79 21.12 -17.89
CA ASN A 243 -6.39 22.26 -17.21
C ASN A 243 -5.52 22.65 -16.01
N SER A 244 -4.78 23.75 -16.14
CA SER A 244 -3.92 24.29 -15.06
C SER A 244 -4.70 24.80 -13.83
N GLN A 245 -6.03 24.95 -13.95
CA GLN A 245 -6.92 25.30 -12.85
C GLN A 245 -7.40 24.05 -12.08
N ASP A 246 -7.26 22.87 -12.67
CA ASP A 246 -7.58 21.60 -12.01
C ASP A 246 -6.37 21.11 -11.22
N VAL A 247 -6.50 21.11 -9.90
CA VAL A 247 -5.44 20.64 -9.01
C VAL A 247 -5.08 19.18 -9.26
N MET A 248 -6.00 18.35 -9.78
CA MET A 248 -5.77 16.93 -10.09
C MET A 248 -5.03 16.70 -11.41
N GLN A 249 -4.65 17.78 -12.11
CA GLN A 249 -3.84 17.72 -13.33
C GLN A 249 -2.49 18.42 -13.12
N SER A 250 -2.05 18.52 -11.86
CA SER A 250 -0.86 19.25 -11.46
C SER A 250 0.07 18.34 -10.67
N ALA A 251 1.29 18.18 -11.17
CA ALA A 251 2.29 17.38 -10.48
C ALA A 251 2.53 17.94 -9.06
N LYS A 252 2.49 17.05 -8.07
CA LYS A 252 2.66 17.42 -6.66
C LYS A 252 3.91 16.79 -6.11
N LEU A 253 4.58 17.49 -5.20
CA LEU A 253 5.80 17.03 -4.57
C LEU A 253 5.60 16.94 -3.07
N THR A 254 5.81 15.76 -2.51
CA THR A 254 5.69 15.53 -1.07
C THR A 254 7.06 15.24 -0.47
N VAL A 255 7.31 15.80 0.71
CA VAL A 255 8.35 15.33 1.63
C VAL A 255 7.70 14.94 2.95
N GLY A 256 8.11 13.81 3.52
CA GLY A 256 7.59 13.33 4.79
C GLY A 256 8.64 12.69 5.68
N LEU A 257 8.26 12.58 6.95
CA LEU A 257 9.01 11.90 7.99
C LEU A 257 8.11 10.87 8.65
N GLN A 258 8.71 9.73 8.97
CA GLN A 258 8.05 8.63 9.68
C GLN A 258 8.91 8.20 10.86
N LEU A 259 8.23 7.95 11.98
CA LEU A 259 8.75 7.43 13.21
C LEU A 259 8.09 6.08 13.52
N SER A 260 8.90 5.06 13.77
CA SER A 260 8.42 3.72 14.14
C SER A 260 8.93 3.36 15.53
N PHE A 261 8.02 2.89 16.39
CA PHE A 261 8.31 2.48 17.77
C PHE A 261 7.81 1.06 18.04
N GLY A 262 8.55 0.32 18.86
CA GLY A 262 8.18 -1.04 19.26
C GLY A 262 8.81 -2.14 18.38
N PRO A 263 8.27 -3.37 18.42
CA PRO A 263 7.14 -3.80 19.24
C PRO A 263 7.43 -3.70 20.74
N PHE A 264 6.45 -3.26 21.54
CA PHE A 264 6.60 -3.12 23.00
C PHE A 264 6.26 -4.41 23.75
N LEU A 265 5.35 -5.22 23.20
CA LEU A 265 4.86 -6.47 23.77
C LEU A 265 5.13 -7.63 22.82
N ASN A 266 6.39 -7.83 22.43
CA ASN A 266 6.88 -9.11 21.90
C ASN A 266 8.41 -9.09 21.78
N ARG A 267 9.11 -9.99 22.51
CA ARG A 267 10.57 -10.10 22.52
C ARG A 267 11.10 -11.17 21.56
N THR A 268 10.27 -11.74 20.70
CA THR A 268 10.60 -12.98 19.94
C THR A 268 10.17 -13.01 18.47
N GLU A 269 9.60 -11.93 17.91
CA GLU A 269 9.45 -11.87 16.46
C GLU A 269 10.67 -11.16 15.87
N LEU A 270 11.59 -11.95 15.31
CA LEU A 270 12.67 -11.48 14.43
C LEU A 270 12.07 -10.57 13.34
N ASP A 271 12.84 -9.56 12.94
CA ASP A 271 12.51 -8.59 11.89
C ASP A 271 11.93 -9.32 10.66
N PRO A 272 10.88 -8.83 9.97
CA PRO A 272 10.41 -9.44 8.73
C PRO A 272 11.53 -9.73 7.72
N TYR A 273 12.54 -8.85 7.64
CA TYR A 273 13.74 -9.08 6.83
C TYR A 273 14.67 -10.17 7.39
N GLU A 274 14.69 -10.39 8.71
CA GLU A 274 15.43 -11.48 9.35
C GLU A 274 14.72 -12.84 9.23
N ARG A 275 13.37 -12.87 9.20
CA ARG A 275 12.62 -14.10 8.89
C ARG A 275 12.73 -14.52 7.43
N LEU A 276 13.08 -13.60 6.54
CA LEU A 276 13.15 -13.83 5.09
C LEU A 276 14.58 -13.90 4.57
N ARG A 277 15.59 -13.75 5.45
CA ARG A 277 16.97 -14.20 5.21
C ARG A 277 17.01 -15.73 5.22
N TYR A 278 16.95 -16.33 4.03
CA TYR A 278 17.42 -17.68 3.73
C TYR A 278 17.21 -18.73 4.85
N THR A 279 15.95 -19.03 5.16
CA THR A 279 15.56 -20.17 6.02
C THR A 279 15.53 -21.48 5.24
N ASP A 280 16.54 -21.75 4.39
CA ASP A 280 16.75 -23.11 3.89
C ASP A 280 16.90 -24.07 5.08
N ASP A 281 17.41 -23.59 6.21
CA ASP A 281 17.65 -24.41 7.39
C ASP A 281 16.37 -24.86 8.11
N ASP A 282 15.30 -24.07 8.21
CA ASP A 282 14.14 -24.49 9.04
C ASP A 282 13.27 -25.54 8.35
N GLU A 283 12.99 -25.35 7.05
CA GLU A 283 12.21 -26.31 6.25
C GLU A 283 13.07 -27.55 5.90
N ALA A 284 14.37 -27.39 5.64
CA ALA A 284 15.28 -28.54 5.51
C ALA A 284 15.51 -29.26 6.84
N LEU A 285 15.53 -28.55 7.97
CA LEU A 285 15.62 -29.17 9.30
C LEU A 285 14.34 -29.93 9.64
N GLU A 286 13.17 -29.42 9.27
CA GLU A 286 11.89 -30.12 9.42
C GLU A 286 11.86 -31.38 8.54
N MET A 287 12.26 -31.27 7.26
CA MET A 287 12.43 -32.43 6.37
C MET A 287 13.48 -33.45 6.89
N LEU A 288 14.61 -33.00 7.42
CA LEU A 288 15.64 -33.86 8.01
C LEU A 288 15.15 -34.55 9.29
N LYS A 289 14.35 -33.86 10.10
CA LYS A 289 13.71 -34.44 11.29
C LYS A 289 12.73 -35.54 10.90
N GLU A 290 11.90 -35.30 9.88
CA GLU A 290 10.99 -36.32 9.35
C GLU A 290 11.74 -37.52 8.75
N TYR A 291 12.79 -37.26 7.97
CA TYR A 291 13.61 -38.33 7.39
C TYR A 291 14.28 -39.18 8.48
N ARG A 292 14.80 -38.53 9.54
CA ARG A 292 15.41 -39.21 10.68
C ARG A 292 14.39 -40.00 11.51
N ALA A 293 13.16 -39.51 11.61
CA ALA A 293 12.08 -40.23 12.29
C ALA A 293 11.71 -41.51 11.52
N ARG A 294 11.51 -41.42 10.20
CA ARG A 294 11.26 -42.57 9.33
C ARG A 294 12.39 -43.59 9.34
N ALA A 295 13.64 -43.14 9.23
CA ALA A 295 14.79 -44.04 9.30
C ALA A 295 14.88 -44.79 10.65
N ARG A 296 14.43 -44.18 11.75
CA ARG A 296 14.38 -44.86 13.06
C ARG A 296 13.28 -45.89 13.14
N GLU A 297 12.10 -45.60 12.58
CA GLU A 297 11.00 -46.57 12.48
C GLU A 297 11.44 -47.78 11.64
N GLU A 298 12.06 -47.56 10.48
CA GLU A 298 12.60 -48.64 9.63
C GLU A 298 13.65 -49.49 10.37
N ILE A 299 14.55 -48.88 11.13
CA ILE A 299 15.54 -49.62 11.93
C ILE A 299 14.87 -50.46 13.01
N GLN A 300 13.86 -49.92 13.70
CA GLN A 300 13.12 -50.67 14.72
C GLN A 300 12.34 -51.84 14.12
N GLU A 301 11.73 -51.66 12.96
CA GLU A 301 11.05 -52.74 12.23
C GLU A 301 12.05 -53.84 11.81
N MET A 302 13.22 -53.45 11.29
CA MET A 302 14.28 -54.41 10.93
C MET A 302 14.80 -55.18 12.15
N GLU A 303 15.04 -54.51 13.28
CA GLU A 303 15.46 -55.16 14.54
C GLU A 303 14.40 -56.13 15.07
N ALA A 304 13.11 -55.76 14.98
CA ALA A 304 12.00 -56.64 15.37
C ALA A 304 11.84 -57.85 14.46
N THR A 305 12.29 -57.77 13.20
CA THR A 305 12.23 -58.88 12.24
C THR A 305 13.40 -59.85 12.37
N ILE A 306 14.49 -59.44 13.03
CA ILE A 306 15.70 -60.25 13.24
C ILE A 306 15.65 -61.05 14.56
N GLN A 307 14.79 -60.67 15.51
CA GLN A 307 14.52 -61.43 16.75
C GLN A 307 13.50 -62.54 16.53
#